data_AF-V5IGD2-F1
#
_entry.id   AF-V5IGD2-F1
#
_cell.length_a   1.000
_cell.length_b   1.000
_cell.length_c   1.000
_cell.angle_alpha   90.00
_cell.angle_beta   90.00
_cell.angle_gamma   90.00
#
_symmetry.space_group_name_H-M   'P 1'
#
loop_
_entity.id
_entity.type
_entity.pdbx_description
1 polymer ?
#
loop_
_entity_poly.entity_id
_entity_poly.type
_entity_poly.pdbx_seq_one_letter_code
_entity_poly.pdbx_strand_id
1 'polypeptide(L)'
;PPAAVVDLLARQLANQLDQMACCIARFTRAEHACAPEAFHFLPAECGHWTTVIYPGGVSEDDLVRYRRELHRLLLLPADRPLFRRANAHAFPEDLAAEPYLRNTHVGLAPPPGATEVRLVRGQYAYRHYLQDRMDDNGWGCAYRSLQTIVSWFRLQGYTDCPVPTHREIQQALVDVGDKPASFVGSRQWIGSQEVGYCLNRLLQVESRTMFVSSGSELPTKSRELLAHFENHGTPIMIGGGMLAHTILGVAFNDKSGETHYLVLDPHYTGGEDLAVIQNKGWCGWKAASFWDQNAFYNLCLPQRPTLI
;
A
#
# COMPACT_ATOMS: atom_id res chain seq x y z
N PRO A 1 8.48 -5.51 40.98
CA PRO A 1 8.28 -5.84 39.54
C PRO A 1 6.81 -5.94 39.12
N PRO A 2 5.93 -6.73 39.78
CA PRO A 2 4.50 -6.76 39.44
C PRO A 2 3.75 -5.48 39.85
N ALA A 3 4.02 -4.93 41.05
CA ALA A 3 3.34 -3.74 41.55
C ALA A 3 3.52 -2.52 40.62
N ALA A 4 4.73 -2.27 40.13
CA ALA A 4 5.00 -1.18 39.20
C ALA A 4 4.26 -1.33 37.86
N VAL A 5 4.09 -2.56 37.36
CA VAL A 5 3.31 -2.84 36.15
C VAL A 5 1.82 -2.62 36.41
N VAL A 6 1.30 -3.08 37.53
CA VAL A 6 -0.10 -2.84 37.94
C VAL A 6 -0.40 -1.35 38.06
N ASP A 7 0.48 -0.59 38.72
CA ASP A 7 0.33 0.86 38.86
C ASP A 7 0.40 1.58 37.51
N LEU A 8 1.22 1.10 36.57
CA LEU A 8 1.29 1.64 35.22
C LEU A 8 0.00 1.36 34.45
N LEU A 9 -0.51 0.12 34.50
CA LEU A 9 -1.76 -0.26 33.85
C LEU A 9 -2.94 0.54 34.39
N ALA A 10 -3.06 0.68 35.71
CA ALA A 10 -4.10 1.49 36.34
C ALA A 10 -4.03 2.95 35.91
N ARG A 11 -2.82 3.53 35.85
CA ARG A 11 -2.61 4.90 35.36
C ARG A 11 -2.99 5.07 33.89
N GLN A 12 -2.63 4.13 33.02
CA GLN A 12 -2.99 4.23 31.61
C GLN A 12 -4.49 4.03 31.36
N LEU A 13 -5.15 3.17 32.15
CA LEU A 13 -6.61 3.03 32.11
C LEU A 13 -7.31 4.34 32.52
N ALA A 14 -6.87 4.97 33.60
CA ALA A 14 -7.41 6.26 34.04
C ALA A 14 -7.19 7.35 32.98
N ASN A 15 -5.99 7.45 32.42
CA ASN A 15 -5.69 8.37 31.33
C ASN A 15 -6.61 8.16 30.12
N GLN A 16 -6.84 6.90 29.73
CA GLN A 16 -7.72 6.59 28.60
C GLN A 16 -9.17 7.00 28.88
N LEU A 17 -9.68 6.76 30.09
CA LEU A 17 -11.02 7.19 30.50
C LEU A 17 -11.17 8.72 30.42
N ASP A 18 -10.16 9.47 30.88
CA ASP A 18 -10.15 10.93 30.77
C ASP A 18 -10.17 11.39 29.31
N GLN A 19 -9.37 10.76 28.43
CA GLN A 19 -9.38 11.06 26.99
C GLN A 19 -10.72 10.72 26.33
N MET A 20 -11.38 9.63 26.75
CA MET A 20 -12.72 9.26 26.28
C MET A 20 -13.77 10.28 26.71
N ALA A 21 -13.71 10.79 27.95
CA ALA A 21 -14.58 11.87 28.42
C ALA A 21 -14.35 13.17 27.63
N CYS A 22 -13.09 13.53 27.36
CA CYS A 22 -12.74 14.68 26.52
C CYS A 22 -13.27 14.52 25.08
N CYS A 23 -13.19 13.32 24.50
CA CYS A 23 -13.75 13.03 23.17
C CYS A 23 -15.27 13.25 23.16
N ILE A 24 -16.00 12.69 24.13
CA ILE A 24 -17.45 12.88 24.26
C ILE A 24 -17.78 14.37 24.38
N ALA A 25 -17.09 15.11 25.25
CA ALA A 25 -17.32 16.55 25.44
C ALA A 25 -17.03 17.38 24.17
N ARG A 26 -16.02 16.97 23.38
CA ARG A 26 -15.60 17.68 22.17
C ARG A 26 -16.53 17.44 20.98
N PHE A 27 -17.10 16.25 20.84
CA PHE A 27 -17.78 15.82 19.61
C PHE A 27 -19.28 15.55 19.77
N THR A 28 -19.80 15.48 21.01
CA THR A 28 -21.24 15.35 21.23
C THR A 28 -21.97 16.61 20.75
N ARG A 29 -23.02 16.41 19.95
CA ARG A 29 -23.95 17.46 19.53
C ARG A 29 -25.28 17.25 20.26
N ALA A 30 -26.11 18.30 20.35
CA ALA A 30 -27.33 18.31 21.16
C ALA A 30 -28.28 17.11 20.91
N GLU A 31 -28.26 16.53 19.71
CA GLU A 31 -29.15 15.44 19.31
C GLU A 31 -28.45 14.07 19.16
N HIS A 32 -27.10 14.02 19.25
CA HIS A 32 -26.33 12.79 19.00
C HIS A 32 -25.09 12.72 19.90
N ALA A 33 -25.10 11.76 20.83
CA ALA A 33 -23.93 11.36 21.60
C ALA A 33 -23.01 10.48 20.74
N CYS A 34 -21.71 10.77 20.74
CA CYS A 34 -20.73 9.92 20.07
C CYS A 34 -20.17 8.87 21.04
N ALA A 35 -20.00 7.63 20.57
CA ALA A 35 -19.30 6.59 21.33
C ALA A 35 -17.78 6.73 21.09
N PRO A 36 -16.96 7.04 22.10
CA PRO A 36 -15.51 7.14 21.90
C PRO A 36 -14.88 5.76 21.67
N GLU A 37 -14.01 5.65 20.68
CA GLU A 37 -13.29 4.45 20.27
C GLU A 37 -11.79 4.69 20.32
N ALA A 38 -11.04 3.74 20.89
CA ALA A 38 -9.59 3.84 21.01
C ALA A 38 -8.89 3.19 19.81
N PHE A 39 -7.93 3.91 19.23
CA PHE A 39 -7.08 3.43 18.14
C PHE A 39 -5.62 3.59 18.54
N HIS A 40 -4.81 2.56 18.25
CA HIS A 40 -3.39 2.54 18.60
C HIS A 40 -2.55 2.71 17.35
N PHE A 41 -1.60 3.64 17.39
CA PHE A 41 -0.72 3.97 16.28
C PHE A 41 0.72 3.81 16.72
N LEU A 42 1.58 3.47 15.75
CA LEU A 42 3.03 3.45 15.92
C LEU A 42 3.70 4.19 14.75
N PRO A 43 3.58 5.53 14.69
CA PRO A 43 4.29 6.32 13.69
C PRO A 43 5.79 6.11 13.85
N ALA A 44 6.49 5.75 12.78
CA ALA A 44 7.92 5.45 12.82
C ALA A 44 8.74 6.67 13.30
N GLU A 45 8.28 7.87 12.96
CA GLU A 45 8.85 9.15 13.34
C GLU A 45 8.78 9.42 14.86
N CYS A 46 7.79 8.86 15.56
CA CYS A 46 7.67 8.99 17.02
C CYS A 46 8.51 7.96 17.77
N GLY A 47 8.67 6.76 17.22
CA GLY A 47 9.36 5.65 17.90
C GLY A 47 8.65 5.10 19.14
N HIS A 48 7.41 5.52 19.41
CA HIS A 48 6.59 5.05 20.52
C HIS A 48 5.10 4.96 20.14
N TRP A 49 4.36 4.20 20.93
CA TRP A 49 2.91 4.07 20.77
C TRP A 49 2.18 5.37 21.04
N THR A 50 1.14 5.63 20.24
CA THR A 50 0.21 6.73 20.43
C THR A 50 -1.20 6.19 20.39
N THR A 51 -1.96 6.36 21.48
CA THR A 51 -3.39 6.05 21.50
C THR A 51 -4.17 7.32 21.21
N VAL A 52 -5.05 7.27 20.22
CA VAL A 52 -5.97 8.35 19.86
C VAL A 52 -7.39 7.88 20.08
N ILE A 53 -8.22 8.72 20.70
CA ILE A 53 -9.64 8.43 20.89
C ILE A 53 -10.44 9.17 19.83
N TYR A 54 -11.11 8.43 18.96
CA TYR A 54 -11.99 9.00 17.94
C TYR A 54 -13.46 8.85 18.32
N PRO A 55 -14.33 9.81 17.95
CA PRO A 55 -15.76 9.66 18.08
C PRO A 55 -16.28 8.68 17.01
N GLY A 56 -17.01 7.65 17.44
CA GLY A 56 -17.72 6.71 16.58
C GLY A 56 -18.80 7.41 15.76
N GLY A 57 -18.96 6.98 14.50
CA GLY A 57 -19.93 7.54 13.56
C GLY A 57 -19.54 8.88 12.92
N VAL A 58 -18.40 9.47 13.29
CA VAL A 58 -17.89 10.72 12.68
C VAL A 58 -16.94 10.40 11.52
N SER A 59 -17.15 11.07 10.38
CA SER A 59 -16.39 10.86 9.14
C SER A 59 -14.90 11.24 9.28
N GLU A 60 -14.04 10.68 8.43
CA GLU A 60 -12.61 11.06 8.40
C GLU A 60 -12.40 12.53 7.99
N ASP A 61 -13.30 13.10 7.19
CA ASP A 61 -13.23 14.49 6.74
C ASP A 61 -13.52 15.48 7.88
N ASP A 62 -14.45 15.15 8.78
CA ASP A 62 -14.75 15.96 9.96
C ASP A 62 -13.62 15.94 11.01
N LEU A 63 -12.73 14.95 10.94
CA LEU A 63 -11.63 14.74 11.88
C LEU A 63 -10.30 15.38 11.46
N VAL A 64 -10.24 16.02 10.28
CA VAL A 64 -9.01 16.63 9.75
C VAL A 64 -8.39 17.63 10.72
N ARG A 65 -9.20 18.49 11.36
CA ARG A 65 -8.69 19.48 12.32
C ARG A 65 -8.04 18.81 13.54
N TYR A 66 -8.62 17.71 14.02
CA TYR A 66 -8.07 16.97 15.14
C TYR A 66 -6.78 16.25 14.76
N ARG A 67 -6.72 15.62 13.57
CA ARG A 67 -5.47 15.02 13.07
C ARG A 67 -4.36 16.05 12.88
N ARG A 68 -4.65 17.24 12.34
CA ARG A 68 -3.67 18.34 12.23
C ARG A 68 -3.10 18.75 13.60
N GLU A 69 -3.95 18.76 14.63
CA GLU A 69 -3.53 19.02 16.01
C GLU A 69 -2.56 17.94 16.52
N LEU A 70 -2.86 16.66 16.29
CA LEU A 70 -1.98 15.54 16.64
C LEU A 70 -0.63 15.63 15.93
N HIS A 71 -0.63 15.90 14.62
CA HIS A 71 0.61 16.10 13.86
C HIS A 71 1.45 17.24 14.45
N ARG A 72 0.83 18.38 14.79
CA ARG A 72 1.52 19.51 15.40
C ARG A 72 2.08 19.19 16.79
N LEU A 73 1.31 18.50 17.63
CA LEU A 73 1.71 18.13 18.99
C LEU A 73 2.90 17.16 18.99
N LEU A 74 2.94 16.25 18.01
CA LEU A 74 3.98 15.21 17.89
C LEU A 74 5.10 15.59 16.92
N LEU A 75 5.11 16.83 16.41
CA LEU A 75 6.09 17.35 15.46
C LEU A 75 6.23 16.50 14.17
N LEU A 76 5.10 15.98 13.70
CA LEU A 76 5.03 15.08 12.55
C LEU A 76 4.81 15.83 11.24
N PRO A 77 5.31 15.29 10.11
CA PRO A 77 5.08 15.84 8.78
C PRO A 77 3.58 15.98 8.47
N ALA A 78 3.18 17.10 7.90
CA ALA A 78 1.79 17.41 7.53
C ALA A 78 1.49 17.08 6.05
N ASP A 79 2.28 16.21 5.43
CA ASP A 79 2.21 15.85 4.01
C ASP A 79 1.59 14.46 3.75
N ARG A 80 1.27 13.72 4.81
CA ARG A 80 0.75 12.34 4.75
C ARG A 80 -0.16 12.02 5.93
N PRO A 81 -1.15 11.12 5.78
CA PRO A 81 -1.93 10.63 6.90
C PRO A 81 -1.09 9.71 7.79
N LEU A 82 -1.16 9.92 9.11
CA LEU A 82 -0.55 9.03 10.12
C LEU A 82 -1.55 8.55 11.18
N PHE A 83 -2.69 9.23 11.30
CA PHE A 83 -3.67 8.99 12.36
C PHE A 83 -5.09 8.75 11.85
N ARG A 84 -5.31 8.47 10.57
CA ARG A 84 -6.65 8.02 10.13
C ARG A 84 -6.92 6.64 10.71
N ARG A 85 -8.19 6.25 10.88
CA ARG A 85 -8.51 4.93 11.46
C ARG A 85 -7.84 3.78 10.70
N ALA A 86 -7.71 3.89 9.37
CA ALA A 86 -7.00 2.91 8.54
C ALA A 86 -5.50 2.79 8.83
N ASN A 87 -4.87 3.79 9.47
CA ASN A 87 -3.47 3.77 9.88
C ASN A 87 -3.27 3.12 11.27
N ALA A 88 -4.34 2.72 11.94
CA ALA A 88 -4.23 2.04 13.23
C ALA A 88 -3.40 0.76 13.06
N HIS A 89 -2.61 0.47 14.08
CA HIS A 89 -1.80 -0.74 14.12
C HIS A 89 -2.73 -1.96 14.16
N ALA A 90 -2.52 -2.88 13.21
CA ALA A 90 -3.15 -4.19 13.23
C ALA A 90 -2.31 -5.12 14.11
N PHE A 91 -2.88 -5.59 15.21
CA PHE A 91 -2.23 -6.56 16.09
C PHE A 91 -2.16 -7.94 15.41
N PRO A 92 -1.32 -8.87 15.89
CA PRO A 92 -1.17 -10.19 15.29
C PRO A 92 -2.50 -10.94 15.09
N GLU A 93 -3.44 -10.79 16.01
CA GLU A 93 -4.78 -11.39 15.92
C GLU A 93 -5.61 -10.78 14.78
N ASP A 94 -5.54 -9.46 14.60
CA ASP A 94 -6.22 -8.75 13.50
C ASP A 94 -5.64 -9.22 12.15
N LEU A 95 -4.31 -9.27 12.06
CA LEU A 95 -3.61 -9.73 10.86
C LEU A 95 -3.91 -11.20 10.54
N ALA A 96 -4.04 -12.06 11.55
CA ALA A 96 -4.39 -13.47 11.36
C ALA A 96 -5.84 -13.67 10.88
N ALA A 97 -6.73 -12.71 11.16
CA ALA A 97 -8.11 -12.73 10.67
C ALA A 97 -8.24 -12.19 9.24
N GLU A 98 -7.20 -11.54 8.71
CA GLU A 98 -7.24 -11.02 7.35
C GLU A 98 -7.07 -12.12 6.29
N PRO A 99 -7.81 -12.05 5.18
CA PRO A 99 -7.74 -13.04 4.13
C PRO A 99 -6.52 -12.90 3.21
N TYR A 100 -5.69 -11.86 3.39
CA TYR A 100 -4.55 -11.58 2.51
C TYR A 100 -3.30 -11.29 3.33
N LEU A 101 -2.16 -11.83 2.90
CA LEU A 101 -0.89 -11.49 3.52
C LEU A 101 -0.52 -10.02 3.30
N ARG A 102 -0.03 -9.37 4.35
CA ARG A 102 0.55 -8.02 4.26
C ARG A 102 2.07 -8.08 4.15
N ASN A 103 2.64 -7.10 3.46
CA ASN A 103 4.08 -6.80 3.49
C ASN A 103 4.98 -8.05 3.32
N THR A 104 4.63 -8.92 2.38
CA THR A 104 5.32 -10.20 2.08
C THR A 104 6.82 -10.06 1.82
N HIS A 105 7.31 -8.85 1.57
CA HIS A 105 8.73 -8.56 1.41
C HIS A 105 9.52 -8.45 2.72
N VAL A 106 8.86 -8.26 3.86
CA VAL A 106 9.53 -8.11 5.15
C VAL A 106 10.25 -9.41 5.51
N GLY A 107 11.52 -9.29 5.92
CA GLY A 107 12.41 -10.42 6.21
C GLY A 107 13.32 -10.82 5.03
N LEU A 108 13.08 -10.32 3.81
CA LEU A 108 13.96 -10.57 2.67
C LEU A 108 15.19 -9.64 2.70
N ALA A 109 16.37 -10.25 2.74
CA ALA A 109 17.62 -9.49 2.68
C ALA A 109 17.88 -8.95 1.25
N PRO A 110 18.30 -7.68 1.11
CA PRO A 110 18.79 -7.15 -0.16
C PRO A 110 19.98 -7.95 -0.71
N PRO A 111 20.22 -7.91 -2.03
CA PRO A 111 21.37 -8.58 -2.63
C PRO A 111 22.70 -8.06 -2.03
N PRO A 112 23.69 -8.95 -1.82
CA PRO A 112 25.00 -8.54 -1.31
C PRO A 112 25.64 -7.46 -2.19
N GLY A 113 26.29 -6.49 -1.56
CA GLY A 113 27.00 -5.42 -2.27
C GLY A 113 26.12 -4.28 -2.78
N ALA A 114 24.80 -4.29 -2.56
CA ALA A 114 23.97 -3.11 -2.79
C ALA A 114 24.45 -1.94 -1.91
N THR A 115 24.69 -0.78 -2.51
CA THR A 115 25.11 0.44 -1.80
C THR A 115 23.93 1.36 -1.50
N GLU A 116 22.88 1.30 -2.32
CA GLU A 116 21.63 2.01 -2.13
C GLU A 116 20.45 1.03 -2.21
N VAL A 117 19.55 1.08 -1.22
CA VAL A 117 18.30 0.32 -1.23
C VAL A 117 17.16 1.27 -0.90
N ARG A 118 16.10 1.26 -1.71
CA ARG A 118 14.84 1.96 -1.43
C ARG A 118 13.66 1.03 -1.68
N LEU A 119 12.73 1.02 -0.73
CA LEU A 119 11.58 0.14 -0.72
C LEU A 119 10.29 0.96 -0.66
N VAL A 120 9.18 0.30 -0.95
CA VAL A 120 7.84 0.76 -0.61
C VAL A 120 7.79 1.16 0.87
N ARG A 121 7.11 2.27 1.18
CA ARG A 121 6.95 2.78 2.55
C ARG A 121 5.52 2.57 2.99
N GLY A 122 5.33 1.87 4.11
CA GLY A 122 4.02 1.56 4.65
C GLY A 122 3.58 0.13 4.35
N GLN A 123 2.27 -0.10 4.42
CA GLN A 123 1.66 -1.42 4.31
C GLN A 123 0.90 -1.60 3.00
N TYR A 124 0.92 -2.83 2.49
CA TYR A 124 0.12 -3.28 1.35
C TYR A 124 -0.30 -4.73 1.59
N ALA A 125 -1.41 -5.14 0.98
CA ALA A 125 -1.84 -6.53 0.90
C ALA A 125 -1.39 -7.15 -0.42
N TYR A 126 -0.88 -8.38 -0.39
CA TYR A 126 -0.49 -9.13 -1.57
C TYR A 126 -1.73 -9.66 -2.28
N ARG A 127 -1.95 -9.18 -3.50
CA ARG A 127 -3.04 -9.62 -4.36
C ARG A 127 -2.49 -10.46 -5.50
N HIS A 128 -3.04 -11.66 -5.69
CA HIS A 128 -2.56 -12.63 -6.67
C HIS A 128 -3.72 -13.46 -7.25
N TYR A 129 -3.40 -14.34 -8.21
CA TYR A 129 -4.38 -15.18 -8.90
C TYR A 129 -5.19 -16.05 -7.95
N LEU A 130 -6.42 -16.36 -8.40
CA LEU A 130 -7.38 -17.26 -7.73
C LEU A 130 -7.92 -16.76 -6.39
N GLN A 131 -7.57 -15.55 -5.97
CA GLN A 131 -8.22 -14.86 -4.86
C GLN A 131 -9.65 -14.42 -5.23
N ASP A 132 -10.47 -14.15 -4.22
CA ASP A 132 -11.82 -13.57 -4.35
C ASP A 132 -12.80 -14.42 -5.18
N ARG A 133 -12.55 -15.74 -5.28
CA ARG A 133 -13.31 -16.70 -6.08
C ARG A 133 -13.31 -16.37 -7.59
N MET A 134 -12.22 -15.75 -8.05
CA MET A 134 -12.06 -15.36 -9.44
C MET A 134 -10.94 -16.16 -10.09
N ASP A 135 -11.28 -16.95 -11.12
CA ASP A 135 -10.27 -17.60 -11.97
C ASP A 135 -9.76 -16.62 -13.01
N ASP A 136 -8.76 -15.85 -12.60
CA ASP A 136 -8.06 -14.87 -13.42
C ASP A 136 -6.68 -15.34 -13.92
N ASN A 137 -6.44 -16.65 -13.82
CA ASN A 137 -5.19 -17.25 -14.27
C ASN A 137 -4.99 -17.01 -15.79
N GLY A 138 -3.84 -16.45 -16.13
CA GLY A 138 -3.45 -16.15 -17.52
C GLY A 138 -3.88 -14.78 -18.04
N TRP A 139 -4.65 -13.98 -17.28
CA TRP A 139 -5.08 -12.64 -17.77
C TRP A 139 -5.22 -11.57 -16.68
N GLY A 140 -5.23 -11.94 -15.41
CA GLY A 140 -5.49 -11.04 -14.29
C GLY A 140 -4.28 -10.27 -13.75
N CYS A 141 -3.06 -10.48 -14.27
CA CYS A 141 -1.82 -10.08 -13.59
C CYS A 141 -1.77 -8.58 -13.26
N ALA A 142 -2.15 -7.74 -14.22
CA ALA A 142 -2.22 -6.29 -14.03
C ALA A 142 -3.37 -5.86 -13.09
N TYR A 143 -4.49 -6.59 -13.08
CA TYR A 143 -5.58 -6.35 -12.14
C TYR A 143 -5.12 -6.60 -10.70
N ARG A 144 -4.41 -7.69 -10.45
CA ARG A 144 -3.86 -8.03 -9.13
C ARG A 144 -2.78 -7.06 -8.68
N SER A 145 -1.93 -6.61 -9.60
CA SER A 145 -0.97 -5.53 -9.31
C SER A 145 -1.67 -4.22 -8.94
N LEU A 146 -2.71 -3.83 -9.67
CA LEU A 146 -3.55 -2.67 -9.34
C LEU A 146 -4.21 -2.84 -7.96
N GLN A 147 -4.79 -4.00 -7.66
CA GLN A 147 -5.39 -4.26 -6.35
C GLN A 147 -4.37 -4.14 -5.21
N THR A 148 -3.12 -4.61 -5.42
CA THR A 148 -2.02 -4.40 -4.47
C THR A 148 -1.75 -2.92 -4.26
N ILE A 149 -1.69 -2.11 -5.33
CA ILE A 149 -1.51 -0.66 -5.25
C ILE A 149 -2.67 0.01 -4.51
N VAL A 150 -3.92 -0.33 -4.83
CA VAL A 150 -5.10 0.23 -4.14
C VAL A 150 -5.08 -0.14 -2.66
N SER A 151 -4.68 -1.36 -2.32
CA SER A 151 -4.55 -1.78 -0.92
C SER A 151 -3.53 -0.93 -0.16
N TRP A 152 -2.44 -0.50 -0.82
CA TRP A 152 -1.47 0.41 -0.22
C TRP A 152 -2.11 1.76 0.10
N PHE A 153 -2.82 2.36 -0.87
CA PHE A 153 -3.48 3.66 -0.64
C PHE A 153 -4.52 3.59 0.48
N ARG A 154 -5.25 2.48 0.57
CA ARG A 154 -6.22 2.25 1.64
C ARG A 154 -5.55 2.12 3.00
N LEU A 155 -4.53 1.26 3.12
CA LEU A 155 -3.81 1.04 4.39
C LEU A 155 -2.98 2.26 4.83
N GLN A 156 -2.63 3.14 3.89
CA GLN A 156 -1.97 4.41 4.20
C GLN A 156 -2.97 5.54 4.45
N GLY A 157 -4.28 5.26 4.44
CA GLY A 157 -5.33 6.22 4.78
C GLY A 157 -5.62 7.26 3.69
N TYR A 158 -5.13 7.08 2.46
CA TYR A 158 -5.44 7.99 1.36
C TYR A 158 -6.86 7.82 0.82
N THR A 159 -7.48 6.68 1.06
CA THR A 159 -8.80 6.36 0.57
C THR A 159 -9.50 5.36 1.49
N ASP A 160 -10.81 5.52 1.63
CA ASP A 160 -11.69 4.53 2.26
C ASP A 160 -12.33 3.60 1.22
N CYS A 161 -12.08 3.84 -0.07
CA CYS A 161 -12.58 3.00 -1.15
C CYS A 161 -12.07 1.55 -0.97
N PRO A 162 -12.96 0.55 -1.13
CA PRO A 162 -12.54 -0.84 -1.12
C PRO A 162 -11.61 -1.14 -2.29
N VAL A 163 -10.84 -2.22 -2.17
CA VAL A 163 -10.04 -2.73 -3.28
C VAL A 163 -11.01 -3.21 -4.38
N PRO A 164 -10.89 -2.70 -5.63
CA PRO A 164 -11.86 -2.98 -6.67
C PRO A 164 -11.72 -4.41 -7.20
N THR A 165 -12.85 -4.99 -7.58
CA THR A 165 -12.94 -6.26 -8.32
C THR A 165 -12.51 -6.07 -9.78
N HIS A 166 -12.23 -7.17 -10.50
CA HIS A 166 -11.92 -7.11 -11.94
C HIS A 166 -13.02 -6.42 -12.73
N ARG A 167 -14.29 -6.68 -12.38
CA ARG A 167 -15.44 -6.07 -13.06
C ARG A 167 -15.50 -4.55 -12.83
N GLU A 168 -15.22 -4.08 -11.61
CA GLU A 168 -15.16 -2.65 -11.31
C GLU A 168 -13.98 -1.96 -11.99
N ILE A 169 -12.83 -2.62 -12.08
CA ILE A 169 -11.67 -2.14 -12.84
C ILE A 169 -12.04 -2.01 -14.33
N GLN A 170 -12.67 -3.04 -14.91
CA GLN A 170 -13.15 -2.99 -16.29
C GLN A 170 -14.17 -1.87 -16.51
N GLN A 171 -15.11 -1.70 -15.56
CA GLN A 171 -16.09 -0.63 -15.61
C GLN A 171 -15.43 0.75 -15.55
N ALA A 172 -14.41 0.93 -14.71
CA ALA A 172 -13.66 2.18 -14.63
C ALA A 172 -13.01 2.56 -15.98
N LEU A 173 -12.51 1.57 -16.73
CA LEU A 173 -11.95 1.80 -18.08
C LEU A 173 -13.01 2.16 -19.13
N VAL A 174 -14.20 1.58 -19.01
CA VAL A 174 -15.34 1.98 -19.86
C VAL A 174 -15.80 3.39 -19.51
N ASP A 175 -15.91 3.73 -18.23
CA ASP A 175 -16.36 5.03 -17.75
C ASP A 175 -15.46 6.19 -18.23
N VAL A 176 -14.15 5.97 -18.34
CA VAL A 176 -13.21 6.97 -18.86
C VAL A 176 -13.11 6.97 -20.39
N GLY A 177 -13.88 6.12 -21.08
CA GLY A 177 -13.92 6.04 -22.53
C GLY A 177 -12.74 5.31 -23.18
N ASP A 178 -11.92 4.61 -22.40
CA ASP A 178 -10.74 3.87 -22.90
C ASP A 178 -11.14 2.53 -23.55
N LYS A 179 -12.19 1.87 -23.05
CA LYS A 179 -12.65 0.56 -23.52
C LYS A 179 -14.13 0.57 -23.90
N PRO A 180 -14.57 -0.29 -24.85
CA PRO A 180 -15.98 -0.46 -25.17
C PRO A 180 -16.74 -1.15 -24.03
N ALA A 181 -18.06 -0.96 -23.96
CA ALA A 181 -18.91 -1.58 -22.93
C ALA A 181 -18.79 -3.12 -22.85
N SER A 182 -18.48 -3.78 -23.98
CA SER A 182 -18.24 -5.24 -24.05
C SER A 182 -16.99 -5.71 -23.29
N PHE A 183 -16.12 -4.78 -22.87
CA PHE A 183 -14.94 -5.09 -22.08
C PHE A 183 -15.28 -5.58 -20.66
N VAL A 184 -16.42 -5.12 -20.12
CA VAL A 184 -16.88 -5.48 -18.77
C VAL A 184 -17.38 -6.92 -18.75
N GLY A 185 -16.82 -7.72 -17.84
CA GLY A 185 -17.02 -9.16 -17.77
C GLY A 185 -16.15 -9.97 -18.74
N SER A 186 -15.28 -9.33 -19.51
CA SER A 186 -14.31 -10.03 -20.37
C SER A 186 -13.17 -10.62 -19.54
N ARG A 187 -12.32 -11.43 -20.21
CA ARG A 187 -11.05 -11.96 -19.67
C ARG A 187 -9.84 -11.28 -20.33
N GLN A 188 -10.00 -10.04 -20.78
CA GLN A 188 -8.94 -9.32 -21.44
C GLN A 188 -7.94 -8.73 -20.44
N TRP A 189 -6.66 -8.83 -20.78
CA TRP A 189 -5.56 -8.21 -20.06
C TRP A 189 -5.61 -6.68 -20.19
N ILE A 190 -4.98 -6.00 -19.24
CA ILE A 190 -4.77 -4.54 -19.23
C ILE A 190 -3.28 -4.23 -19.03
N GLY A 191 -2.83 -3.07 -19.50
CA GLY A 191 -1.45 -2.61 -19.35
C GLY A 191 -1.28 -1.57 -18.24
N SER A 192 -0.05 -1.07 -18.13
CA SER A 192 0.32 -0.05 -17.13
C SER A 192 -0.42 1.28 -17.31
N GLN A 193 -0.81 1.61 -18.54
CA GLN A 193 -1.56 2.83 -18.84
C GLN A 193 -2.98 2.74 -18.28
N GLU A 194 -3.68 1.62 -18.54
CA GLU A 194 -5.00 1.35 -17.98
C GLU A 194 -4.99 1.28 -16.44
N VAL A 195 -3.93 0.73 -15.84
CA VAL A 195 -3.74 0.78 -14.38
C VAL A 195 -3.72 2.23 -13.88
N GLY A 196 -2.99 3.12 -14.56
CA GLY A 196 -2.97 4.56 -14.25
C GLY A 196 -4.35 5.22 -14.40
N TYR A 197 -5.10 4.89 -15.45
CA TYR A 197 -6.47 5.38 -15.64
C TYR A 197 -7.41 4.94 -14.53
N CYS A 198 -7.32 3.68 -14.09
CA CYS A 198 -8.12 3.16 -13.00
C CYS A 198 -7.78 3.85 -11.68
N LEU A 199 -6.49 4.06 -11.37
CA LEU A 199 -6.07 4.78 -10.16
C LEU A 199 -6.61 6.21 -10.13
N ASN A 200 -6.58 6.89 -11.27
CA ASN A 200 -7.13 8.24 -11.37
C ASN A 200 -8.66 8.23 -11.21
N ARG A 201 -9.36 7.35 -11.94
CA ARG A 201 -10.82 7.29 -11.92
C ARG A 201 -11.41 6.88 -10.57
N LEU A 202 -10.78 5.91 -9.91
CA LEU A 202 -11.28 5.32 -8.67
C LEU A 202 -10.83 6.08 -7.42
N LEU A 203 -9.58 6.57 -7.42
CA LEU A 203 -8.95 7.14 -6.22
C LEU A 203 -8.51 8.60 -6.38
N GLN A 204 -8.67 9.20 -7.56
CA GLN A 204 -8.11 10.52 -7.89
C GLN A 204 -6.59 10.58 -7.72
N VAL A 205 -5.92 9.45 -7.93
CA VAL A 205 -4.46 9.34 -7.86
C VAL A 205 -3.86 9.49 -9.25
N GLU A 206 -2.99 10.47 -9.42
CA GLU A 206 -2.19 10.60 -10.63
C GLU A 206 -1.04 9.60 -10.64
N SER A 207 -0.64 9.16 -11.83
CA SER A 207 0.47 8.22 -12.00
C SER A 207 1.41 8.72 -13.09
N ARG A 208 2.71 8.62 -12.84
CA ARG A 208 3.73 8.86 -13.85
C ARG A 208 3.95 7.57 -14.64
N THR A 209 3.92 7.65 -15.97
CA THR A 209 4.32 6.53 -16.82
C THR A 209 5.80 6.64 -17.14
N MET A 210 6.54 5.55 -16.95
CA MET A 210 7.93 5.43 -17.37
C MET A 210 8.01 4.38 -18.46
N PHE A 211 8.54 4.78 -19.62
CA PHE A 211 8.71 3.93 -20.80
C PHE A 211 10.15 3.42 -20.86
N VAL A 212 10.30 2.15 -21.19
CA VAL A 212 11.59 1.48 -21.35
C VAL A 212 11.52 0.63 -22.62
N SER A 213 12.41 0.89 -23.57
CA SER A 213 12.33 0.28 -24.91
C SER A 213 12.73 -1.19 -24.91
N SER A 214 13.52 -1.61 -23.93
CA SER A 214 14.06 -2.97 -23.77
C SER A 214 14.29 -3.28 -22.29
N GLY A 215 14.07 -4.52 -21.84
CA GLY A 215 14.41 -4.94 -20.47
C GLY A 215 15.88 -4.71 -20.10
N SER A 216 16.79 -4.69 -21.09
CA SER A 216 18.21 -4.37 -20.89
C SER A 216 18.47 -2.91 -20.52
N GLU A 217 17.54 -2.01 -20.83
CA GLU A 217 17.64 -0.60 -20.49
C GLU A 217 17.06 -0.28 -19.11
N LEU A 218 16.35 -1.21 -18.47
CA LEU A 218 15.74 -0.97 -17.17
C LEU A 218 16.75 -0.53 -16.07
N PRO A 219 17.99 -1.06 -16.03
CA PRO A 219 19.02 -0.56 -15.10
C PRO A 219 19.39 0.92 -15.31
N THR A 220 19.17 1.48 -16.51
CA THR A 220 19.41 2.92 -16.74
C THR A 220 18.41 3.80 -15.99
N LYS A 221 17.27 3.22 -15.56
CA LYS A 221 16.20 3.89 -14.81
C LYS A 221 16.33 3.76 -13.29
N SER A 222 17.36 3.07 -12.77
CA SER A 222 17.50 2.76 -11.35
C SER A 222 17.45 4.00 -10.45
N ARG A 223 18.11 5.09 -10.83
CA ARG A 223 18.08 6.34 -10.05
C ARG A 223 16.69 6.98 -9.99
N GLU A 224 15.94 6.92 -11.08
CA GLU A 224 14.56 7.41 -11.10
C GLU A 224 13.64 6.57 -10.20
N LEU A 225 13.84 5.25 -10.17
CA LEU A 225 13.08 4.34 -9.31
C LEU A 225 13.45 4.50 -7.83
N LEU A 226 14.73 4.65 -7.50
CA LEU A 226 15.18 4.98 -6.14
C LEU A 226 14.51 6.28 -5.65
N ALA A 227 14.50 7.31 -6.49
CA ALA A 227 13.85 8.59 -6.17
C ALA A 227 12.32 8.44 -5.99
N HIS A 228 11.66 7.58 -6.76
CA HIS A 228 10.23 7.29 -6.57
C HIS A 228 9.95 6.68 -5.20
N PHE A 229 10.72 5.68 -4.79
CA PHE A 229 10.54 5.03 -3.50
C PHE A 229 10.89 5.95 -2.33
N GLU A 230 11.89 6.83 -2.49
CA GLU A 230 12.21 7.87 -1.50
C GLU A 230 11.05 8.86 -1.30
N ASN A 231 10.56 9.44 -2.40
CA ASN A 231 9.60 10.55 -2.37
C ASN A 231 8.16 10.08 -2.14
N HIS A 232 7.73 9.06 -2.88
CA HIS A 232 6.35 8.56 -2.82
C HIS A 232 6.27 7.28 -1.98
N GLY A 233 7.18 6.33 -2.23
CA GLY A 233 7.18 5.04 -1.53
C GLY A 233 5.99 4.15 -1.87
N THR A 234 5.34 4.37 -3.03
CA THR A 234 4.21 3.57 -3.51
C THR A 234 4.71 2.34 -4.30
N PRO A 235 3.98 1.20 -4.29
CA PRO A 235 4.26 0.08 -5.19
C PRO A 235 4.14 0.51 -6.66
N ILE A 236 5.00 -0.04 -7.52
CA ILE A 236 5.01 0.25 -8.95
C ILE A 236 4.50 -0.97 -9.72
N MET A 237 3.55 -0.79 -10.62
CA MET A 237 3.19 -1.84 -11.57
C MET A 237 4.11 -1.73 -12.78
N ILE A 238 4.67 -2.86 -13.23
CA ILE A 238 5.44 -2.97 -14.48
C ILE A 238 4.76 -3.97 -15.40
N GLY A 239 4.53 -3.57 -16.66
CA GLY A 239 3.96 -4.41 -17.70
C GLY A 239 4.91 -4.51 -18.91
N GLY A 240 5.10 -5.73 -19.41
CA GLY A 240 5.86 -6.01 -20.64
C GLY A 240 5.30 -7.23 -21.36
N GLY A 241 4.93 -7.07 -22.63
CA GLY A 241 4.16 -8.08 -23.36
C GLY A 241 2.84 -8.38 -22.65
N MET A 242 2.56 -9.67 -22.39
CA MET A 242 1.34 -10.13 -21.70
C MET A 242 1.51 -10.34 -20.19
N LEU A 243 2.65 -9.93 -19.61
CA LEU A 243 2.96 -10.15 -18.20
C LEU A 243 3.02 -8.83 -17.44
N ALA A 244 2.55 -8.87 -16.19
CA ALA A 244 2.65 -7.76 -15.26
C ALA A 244 3.18 -8.24 -13.91
N HIS A 245 3.99 -7.40 -13.26
CA HIS A 245 4.51 -7.63 -11.93
C HIS A 245 4.38 -6.35 -11.10
N THR A 246 4.58 -6.45 -9.78
CA THR A 246 4.67 -5.28 -8.90
C THR A 246 6.09 -5.15 -8.36
N ILE A 247 6.73 -4.00 -8.59
CA ILE A 247 8.03 -3.68 -8.00
C ILE A 247 7.76 -2.98 -6.66
N LEU A 248 8.35 -3.52 -5.61
CA LEU A 248 8.27 -3.03 -4.23
C LEU A 248 9.54 -2.34 -3.76
N GLY A 249 10.59 -2.34 -4.56
CA GLY A 249 11.86 -1.72 -4.20
C GLY A 249 12.95 -1.95 -5.23
N VAL A 250 14.03 -1.18 -5.08
CA VAL A 250 15.24 -1.26 -5.90
C VAL A 250 16.45 -1.31 -5.00
N ALA A 251 17.39 -2.19 -5.34
CA ALA A 251 18.72 -2.25 -4.77
C ALA A 251 19.72 -1.96 -5.89
N PHE A 252 20.61 -1.01 -5.66
CA PHE A 252 21.54 -0.49 -6.65
C PHE A 252 22.94 -0.45 -6.06
N ASN A 253 23.94 -0.77 -6.87
CA ASN A 253 25.33 -0.56 -6.56
C ASN A 253 25.87 0.60 -7.42
N ASP A 254 26.13 1.73 -6.79
CA ASP A 254 26.64 2.95 -7.44
C ASP A 254 28.05 2.83 -8.04
N LYS A 255 28.82 1.81 -7.67
CA LYS A 255 30.16 1.54 -8.23
C LYS A 255 30.11 0.63 -9.45
N SER A 256 29.34 -0.45 -9.40
CA SER A 256 29.25 -1.43 -10.50
C SER A 256 28.12 -1.15 -11.49
N GLY A 257 27.12 -0.35 -11.10
CA GLY A 257 25.88 -0.14 -11.85
C GLY A 257 24.88 -1.29 -11.72
N GLU A 258 25.21 -2.34 -10.95
CA GLU A 258 24.34 -3.50 -10.79
C GLU A 258 23.02 -3.13 -10.11
N THR A 259 21.93 -3.60 -10.68
CA THR A 259 20.57 -3.30 -10.23
C THR A 259 19.79 -4.57 -10.00
N HIS A 260 19.09 -4.62 -8.86
CA HIS A 260 18.09 -5.62 -8.54
C HIS A 260 16.77 -4.97 -8.18
N TYR A 261 15.69 -5.71 -8.43
CA TYR A 261 14.32 -5.28 -8.21
C TYR A 261 13.66 -6.23 -7.22
N LEU A 262 13.00 -5.68 -6.20
CA LEU A 262 12.18 -6.47 -5.30
C LEU A 262 10.81 -6.66 -5.96
N VAL A 263 10.56 -7.85 -6.48
CA VAL A 263 9.39 -8.17 -7.29
C VAL A 263 8.38 -8.94 -6.45
N LEU A 264 7.13 -8.52 -6.54
CA LEU A 264 5.95 -9.23 -6.07
C LEU A 264 5.15 -9.70 -7.28
N ASP A 265 5.08 -11.01 -7.43
CA ASP A 265 4.56 -11.70 -8.60
C ASP A 265 3.06 -12.01 -8.43
N PRO A 266 2.16 -11.39 -9.21
CA PRO A 266 0.72 -11.64 -9.07
C PRO A 266 0.28 -13.01 -9.60
N HIS A 267 1.15 -13.78 -10.26
CA HIS A 267 0.79 -15.05 -10.89
C HIS A 267 0.72 -16.23 -9.91
N TYR A 268 1.06 -16.01 -8.63
CA TYR A 268 0.94 -17.06 -7.62
C TYR A 268 -0.52 -17.53 -7.49
N THR A 269 -0.71 -18.85 -7.47
CA THR A 269 -2.03 -19.50 -7.44
C THR A 269 -2.26 -20.35 -6.18
N GLY A 270 -1.29 -20.39 -5.27
CA GLY A 270 -1.39 -21.20 -4.04
C GLY A 270 -2.13 -20.48 -2.92
N GLY A 271 -2.15 -21.09 -1.73
CA GLY A 271 -2.71 -20.48 -0.52
C GLY A 271 -1.78 -19.44 0.11
N GLU A 272 -2.29 -18.72 1.12
CA GLU A 272 -1.61 -17.64 1.85
C GLU A 272 -0.49 -18.17 2.78
N ASP A 273 0.58 -18.72 2.19
CA ASP A 273 1.76 -19.24 2.87
C ASP A 273 2.98 -18.35 2.59
N LEU A 274 3.36 -17.55 3.57
CA LEU A 274 4.48 -16.61 3.46
C LEU A 274 5.81 -17.33 3.15
N ALA A 275 6.04 -18.50 3.74
CA ALA A 275 7.27 -19.25 3.54
C ALA A 275 7.36 -19.74 2.08
N VAL A 276 6.25 -20.23 1.51
CA VAL A 276 6.20 -20.61 0.08
C VAL A 276 6.42 -19.39 -0.81
N ILE A 277 5.77 -18.27 -0.51
CA ILE A 277 5.86 -17.02 -1.27
C ILE A 277 7.31 -16.50 -1.34
N GLN A 278 8.00 -16.48 -0.20
CA GLN A 278 9.39 -16.02 -0.13
C GLN A 278 10.36 -17.07 -0.69
N ASN A 279 10.28 -18.33 -0.27
CA ASN A 279 11.26 -19.36 -0.64
C ASN A 279 11.19 -19.75 -2.13
N LYS A 280 10.01 -19.71 -2.75
CA LYS A 280 9.86 -19.92 -4.19
C LYS A 280 10.03 -18.64 -5.03
N GLY A 281 10.25 -17.50 -4.36
CA GLY A 281 10.57 -16.24 -5.02
C GLY A 281 9.38 -15.57 -5.72
N TRP A 282 8.14 -15.80 -5.26
CA TRP A 282 6.95 -15.05 -5.66
C TRP A 282 6.96 -13.63 -5.08
N CYS A 283 7.57 -13.46 -3.90
CA CYS A 283 8.06 -12.17 -3.43
C CYS A 283 9.57 -12.29 -3.21
N GLY A 284 10.38 -11.57 -3.98
CA GLY A 284 11.84 -11.78 -3.96
C GLY A 284 12.64 -10.75 -4.74
N TRP A 285 13.92 -10.61 -4.37
CA TRP A 285 14.88 -9.85 -5.15
C TRP A 285 15.24 -10.57 -6.44
N LYS A 286 15.18 -9.85 -7.56
CA LYS A 286 15.47 -10.34 -8.91
C LYS A 286 16.54 -9.46 -9.55
N ALA A 287 17.53 -10.09 -10.18
CA ALA A 287 18.52 -9.36 -10.98
C ALA A 287 17.86 -8.75 -12.24
N ALA A 288 18.53 -7.79 -12.88
CA ALA A 288 18.05 -7.18 -14.12
C ALA A 288 17.76 -8.18 -15.25
N SER A 289 18.43 -9.33 -15.26
CA SER A 289 18.21 -10.44 -16.19
C SER A 289 16.87 -11.15 -16.04
N PHE A 290 16.10 -10.85 -14.98
CA PHE A 290 14.73 -11.33 -14.82
C PHE A 290 13.79 -10.78 -15.88
N TRP A 291 14.03 -9.55 -16.35
CA TRP A 291 13.25 -8.93 -17.41
C TRP A 291 13.71 -9.48 -18.76
N ASP A 292 12.79 -9.65 -19.71
CA ASP A 292 13.13 -10.02 -21.08
C ASP A 292 13.90 -8.86 -21.73
N GLN A 293 15.15 -9.13 -22.09
CA GLN A 293 16.07 -8.13 -22.61
C GLN A 293 15.65 -7.57 -23.98
N ASN A 294 14.71 -8.20 -24.67
CA ASN A 294 14.24 -7.77 -25.98
C ASN A 294 12.81 -7.19 -25.96
N ALA A 295 12.12 -7.27 -24.83
CA ALA A 295 10.76 -6.73 -24.68
C ALA A 295 10.78 -5.29 -24.17
N PHE A 296 9.83 -4.49 -24.63
CA PHE A 296 9.57 -3.18 -24.04
C PHE A 296 8.80 -3.31 -22.73
N TYR A 297 8.97 -2.34 -21.84
CA TYR A 297 8.28 -2.27 -20.55
C TYR A 297 7.72 -0.87 -20.31
N ASN A 298 6.51 -0.84 -19.78
CA ASN A 298 5.90 0.36 -19.23
C ASN A 298 5.75 0.17 -17.72
N LEU A 299 6.07 1.22 -16.96
CA LEU A 299 5.91 1.24 -15.53
C LEU A 299 4.89 2.32 -15.16
N CYS A 300 3.91 1.96 -14.35
CA CYS A 300 2.97 2.88 -13.72
C CYS A 300 3.49 3.20 -12.32
N LEU A 301 3.87 4.46 -12.09
CA LEU A 301 4.42 4.96 -10.83
C LEU A 301 3.37 5.84 -10.14
N PRO A 302 2.55 5.30 -9.20
CA PRO A 302 1.49 6.06 -8.55
C PRO A 302 2.06 7.18 -7.68
N GLN A 303 1.56 8.40 -7.85
CA GLN A 303 2.04 9.56 -7.10
C GLN A 303 1.21 9.69 -5.82
N ARG A 304 1.89 9.64 -4.68
CA ARG A 304 1.27 9.85 -3.37
C ARG A 304 0.72 11.29 -3.24
N PRO A 305 -0.59 11.49 -3.03
CA PRO A 305 -1.16 12.82 -2.79
C PRO A 305 -0.64 13.45 -1.49
N THR A 306 -0.73 14.77 -1.37
CA THR A 306 -0.50 15.48 -0.11
C THR A 306 -1.81 15.56 0.68
N LEU A 307 -1.89 14.87 1.82
CA LEU A 307 -3.12 14.69 2.61
C LEU A 307 -2.81 14.53 4.10
N ILE A 308 -3.78 14.83 4.99
CA ILE A 308 -3.76 14.52 6.44
C ILE A 308 -5.02 13.72 6.84
#